data_AF-A0A661NUF3-F1
#
_entry.id   AF-A0A661NUF3-F1
#
_cell.length_a   1.000
_cell.length_b   1.000
_cell.length_c   1.000
_cell.angle_alpha   90.00
_cell.angle_beta   90.00
_cell.angle_gamma   90.00
#
_symmetry.space_group_name_H-M   'P 1'
#
loop_
_entity.id
_entity.type
_entity.pdbx_description
1 polymer ?
#
loop_
_entity_poly.entity_id
_entity_poly.type
_entity_poly.pdbx_seq_one_letter_code
_entity_poly.pdbx_strand_id
1 'polypeptide(L)'
;MNWLSFALLPPSLLVGLLGGGCDVMGVIGNNGPVAPDDQVCVPHERDCDGNAVIMCSDTGSAWELANECAQGCSAGLCMTECSPDCSEKDCGDDGCAGSCGTCTGSQQLCLDGLCTCQPDCAG
;
A
#
# COMPACT_ATOMS: atom_id res chain seq x y z
N MET A 1 -0.37 59.94 -41.54
CA MET A 1 -1.71 59.32 -41.58
C MET A 1 -1.58 57.89 -42.06
N ASN A 2 -1.97 56.94 -41.21
CA ASN A 2 -2.25 55.50 -41.39
C ASN A 2 -1.72 54.81 -40.12
N TRP A 3 -2.48 54.58 -39.04
CA TRP A 3 -3.91 54.22 -38.93
C TRP A 3 -4.27 53.00 -39.78
N LEU A 4 -3.67 51.86 -39.45
CA LEU A 4 -4.26 50.54 -39.70
C LEU A 4 -4.20 49.75 -38.40
N SER A 5 -5.26 49.94 -37.62
CA SER A 5 -5.76 48.99 -36.62
C SER A 5 -5.89 47.60 -37.22
N PHE A 6 -5.52 46.53 -36.51
CA PHE A 6 -6.26 45.25 -36.55
C PHE A 6 -5.86 44.34 -35.38
N ALA A 7 -6.88 43.92 -34.61
CA ALA A 7 -6.97 42.80 -33.66
C ALA A 7 -5.99 42.81 -32.46
N LEU A 8 -6.36 43.07 -31.20
CA LEU A 8 -7.53 42.59 -30.44
C LEU A 8 -7.86 41.11 -30.70
N LEU A 9 -6.98 40.22 -30.22
CA LEU A 9 -7.33 38.82 -29.95
C LEU A 9 -7.87 38.72 -28.49
N PRO A 10 -9.04 38.09 -28.28
CA PRO A 10 -9.68 38.01 -26.96
C PRO A 10 -8.98 37.00 -26.03
N PRO A 11 -8.96 37.22 -24.70
CA PRO A 11 -8.30 36.35 -23.72
C PRO A 11 -9.03 35.01 -23.42
N SER A 12 -9.93 34.55 -24.29
CA SER A 12 -10.85 33.44 -23.97
C SER A 12 -10.49 32.07 -24.58
N LEU A 13 -9.29 31.88 -25.12
CA LEU A 13 -8.92 30.63 -25.82
C LEU A 13 -7.73 29.87 -25.20
N LEU A 14 -7.61 29.89 -23.87
CA LEU A 14 -6.67 29.00 -23.17
C LEU A 14 -7.27 28.34 -21.91
N VAL A 15 -8.54 27.98 -21.95
CA VAL A 15 -9.17 27.11 -20.96
C VAL A 15 -9.89 25.99 -21.69
N GLY A 16 -9.22 24.84 -21.82
CA GLY A 16 -9.88 23.63 -22.32
C GLY A 16 -8.94 22.57 -22.89
N LEU A 17 -8.23 21.86 -22.01
CA LEU A 17 -7.85 20.44 -22.19
C LEU A 17 -7.74 19.87 -20.75
N LEU A 18 -8.86 19.53 -20.10
CA LEU A 18 -9.37 18.15 -19.98
C LEU A 18 -8.34 17.16 -19.40
N GLY A 19 -8.61 16.74 -18.15
CA GLY A 19 -7.92 15.69 -17.41
C GLY A 19 -7.81 16.11 -15.93
N GLY A 20 -8.81 15.95 -15.07
CA GLY A 20 -9.56 14.70 -14.90
C GLY A 20 -8.63 13.65 -14.30
N GLY A 21 -8.37 13.77 -12.99
CA GLY A 21 -7.51 12.86 -12.23
C GLY A 21 -7.65 13.12 -10.74
N CYS A 22 -8.84 12.90 -10.20
CA CYS A 22 -8.95 12.34 -8.87
C CYS A 22 -8.47 10.88 -8.94
N ASP A 23 -8.01 10.34 -7.80
CA ASP A 23 -7.50 8.98 -7.57
C ASP A 23 -6.00 8.83 -7.94
N VAL A 24 -5.05 8.69 -7.00
CA VAL A 24 -5.08 7.85 -5.80
C VAL A 24 -4.32 8.47 -4.62
N MET A 25 -4.98 8.47 -3.47
CA MET A 25 -4.31 8.41 -2.17
C MET A 25 -3.56 7.07 -2.08
N GLY A 26 -2.25 7.10 -1.82
CA GLY A 26 -1.49 5.94 -1.33
C GLY A 26 -0.40 5.42 -2.25
N VAL A 27 0.77 6.08 -2.26
CA VAL A 27 2.06 5.39 -2.42
C VAL A 27 2.73 5.39 -1.05
N ILE A 28 2.50 4.33 -0.28
CA ILE A 28 3.34 3.97 0.86
C ILE A 28 4.54 3.20 0.33
N GLY A 29 5.57 3.94 -0.10
CA GLY A 29 6.85 3.41 -0.55
C GLY A 29 7.84 4.55 -0.67
N ASN A 30 8.45 4.94 0.45
CA ASN A 30 9.47 5.99 0.50
C ASN A 30 10.81 5.39 0.08
N ASN A 31 11.43 5.87 -1.02
CA ASN A 31 12.89 6.07 -1.15
C ASN A 31 13.29 6.85 -2.42
N GLY A 32 13.11 8.18 -2.41
CA GLY A 32 14.01 9.14 -3.10
C GLY A 32 13.93 9.31 -4.64
N PRO A 33 14.49 10.41 -5.20
CA PRO A 33 14.04 10.98 -6.46
C PRO A 33 14.74 10.40 -7.71
N VAL A 34 13.95 9.85 -8.65
CA VAL A 34 14.43 9.49 -9.99
C VAL A 34 14.03 10.55 -11.02
N ALA A 35 15.03 11.19 -11.65
CA ALA A 35 14.93 11.83 -12.97
C ALA A 35 16.33 12.16 -13.54
N PRO A 36 16.54 12.30 -14.87
CA PRO A 36 15.64 12.03 -16.02
C PRO A 36 16.33 11.15 -17.11
N ASP A 37 15.69 10.23 -17.81
CA ASP A 37 14.49 10.43 -18.63
C ASP A 37 13.81 9.04 -18.77
N ASP A 38 12.74 8.81 -18.01
CA ASP A 38 11.85 7.62 -18.06
C ASP A 38 12.30 6.30 -17.36
N GLN A 39 13.24 6.34 -16.42
CA GLN A 39 13.60 5.15 -15.62
C GLN A 39 12.96 5.21 -14.23
N VAL A 40 12.04 4.28 -13.99
CA VAL A 40 11.25 4.16 -12.76
C VAL A 40 11.99 3.34 -11.71
N CYS A 41 12.84 2.40 -12.14
CA CYS A 41 13.55 1.45 -11.28
C CYS A 41 14.87 0.95 -11.92
N VAL A 42 15.75 0.31 -11.14
CA VAL A 42 16.98 -0.31 -11.63
C VAL A 42 16.66 -1.67 -12.26
N PRO A 43 17.07 -1.93 -13.51
CA PRO A 43 16.79 -3.20 -14.17
C PRO A 43 17.16 -4.43 -13.34
N HIS A 44 16.25 -5.41 -13.29
CA HIS A 44 16.37 -6.66 -12.52
C HIS A 44 16.43 -6.50 -10.99
N GLU A 45 16.24 -5.31 -10.45
CA GLU A 45 16.09 -5.16 -9.01
C GLU A 45 14.76 -5.72 -8.53
N ARG A 46 14.68 -6.08 -7.24
CA ARG A 46 13.48 -6.62 -6.61
C ARG A 46 13.06 -5.72 -5.47
N ASP A 47 11.77 -5.55 -5.32
CA ASP A 47 11.17 -4.80 -4.21
C ASP A 47 9.85 -5.43 -3.81
N CYS A 48 9.20 -4.85 -2.80
CA CYS A 48 7.93 -5.30 -2.26
C CYS A 48 6.81 -4.30 -2.54
N ASP A 49 5.74 -4.75 -3.19
CA ASP A 49 4.46 -4.04 -3.24
C ASP A 49 3.44 -4.81 -2.39
N GLY A 50 3.26 -4.34 -1.16
CA GLY A 50 2.43 -5.03 -0.16
C GLY A 50 2.92 -6.46 0.12
N ASN A 51 2.12 -7.44 -0.29
CA ASN A 51 2.41 -8.87 -0.08
C ASN A 51 3.00 -9.55 -1.33
N ALA A 52 3.39 -8.79 -2.34
CA ALA A 52 3.98 -9.31 -3.57
C ALA A 52 5.43 -8.86 -3.72
N VAL A 53 6.27 -9.76 -4.23
CA VAL A 53 7.57 -9.39 -4.78
C VAL A 53 7.35 -8.85 -6.18
N ILE A 54 7.85 -7.66 -6.42
CA ILE A 54 7.91 -7.03 -7.74
C ILE A 54 9.36 -7.05 -8.23
N MET A 55 9.53 -7.20 -9.54
CA MET A 55 10.83 -7.13 -10.20
C MET A 55 10.79 -6.02 -11.25
N CYS A 56 11.85 -5.23 -11.30
CA CYS A 56 11.98 -4.21 -12.32
C CYS A 56 12.36 -4.84 -13.66
N SER A 57 11.67 -4.43 -14.73
CA SER A 57 11.91 -4.89 -16.08
C SER A 57 13.35 -4.60 -16.57
N ASP A 58 13.81 -5.32 -17.59
CA ASP A 58 15.16 -5.19 -18.15
C ASP A 58 15.51 -3.77 -18.62
N THR A 59 14.49 -3.00 -19.00
CA THR A 59 14.62 -1.62 -19.48
C THR A 59 14.38 -0.57 -18.40
N GLY A 60 14.17 -0.95 -17.14
CA GLY A 60 13.95 0.00 -16.03
C GLY A 60 12.65 0.81 -16.11
N SER A 61 11.76 0.47 -17.05
CA SER A 61 10.57 1.26 -17.38
C SER A 61 9.38 0.98 -16.47
N ALA A 62 9.33 -0.19 -15.82
CA ALA A 62 8.20 -0.60 -14.99
C ALA A 62 8.59 -1.67 -13.97
N TRP A 63 7.83 -1.70 -12.88
CA TRP A 63 7.77 -2.80 -11.93
C TRP A 63 6.75 -3.82 -12.40
N GLU A 64 7.15 -5.08 -12.49
CA GLU A 64 6.32 -6.20 -12.89
C GLU A 64 6.14 -7.16 -11.71
N LEU A 65 4.94 -7.76 -11.59
CA LEU A 65 4.67 -8.74 -10.55
C LEU A 65 5.54 -9.99 -10.77
N ALA A 66 6.45 -10.28 -9.84
CA ALA A 66 7.26 -11.48 -9.89
C ALA A 66 6.51 -12.67 -9.27
N ASN A 67 6.04 -12.52 -8.04
CA ASN A 67 5.22 -13.52 -7.36
C ASN A 67 4.53 -12.94 -6.11
N GLU A 68 3.38 -13.51 -5.76
CA GLU A 68 2.68 -13.20 -4.50
C GLU A 68 3.23 -14.06 -3.36
N CYS A 69 3.38 -13.47 -2.18
CA CYS A 69 3.84 -14.15 -0.98
C CYS A 69 2.63 -14.59 -0.15
N ALA A 70 2.72 -15.74 0.52
CA ALA A 70 1.64 -16.17 1.41
C ALA A 70 1.64 -15.39 2.75
N GLN A 71 2.83 -14.99 3.21
CA GLN A 71 3.05 -14.49 4.58
C GLN A 71 3.52 -13.04 4.67
N GLY A 72 3.89 -12.42 3.56
CA GLY A 72 4.52 -11.11 3.54
C GLY A 72 5.66 -11.04 2.52
N CYS A 73 5.90 -9.84 2.00
CA CYS A 73 7.13 -9.51 1.28
C CYS A 73 8.01 -8.62 2.18
N SER A 74 9.29 -8.96 2.28
CA SER A 74 10.29 -8.14 2.94
C SER A 74 11.62 -8.21 2.20
N ALA A 75 12.24 -7.05 1.96
CA ALA A 75 13.51 -6.93 1.23
C ALA A 75 13.53 -7.61 -0.16
N GLY A 76 12.42 -7.49 -0.91
CA GLY A 76 12.28 -8.09 -2.25
C GLY A 76 12.21 -9.62 -2.25
N LEU A 77 11.91 -10.23 -1.10
CA LEU A 77 11.80 -11.67 -0.91
C LEU A 77 10.52 -12.02 -0.15
N CYS A 78 9.96 -13.19 -0.46
CA CYS A 78 8.87 -13.72 0.34
C CYS A 78 9.38 -14.21 1.68
N MET A 79 8.67 -13.81 2.73
CA MET A 79 8.89 -14.34 4.06
C MET A 79 8.43 -15.81 4.08
N THR A 80 9.36 -16.71 4.40
CA THR A 80 9.06 -18.13 4.61
C THR A 80 8.61 -18.40 6.05
N GLU A 81 9.12 -17.59 6.98
CA GLU A 81 8.70 -17.61 8.38
C GLU A 81 7.96 -16.32 8.67
N CYS A 82 6.68 -16.46 9.00
CA CYS A 82 5.94 -15.39 9.63
C CYS A 82 6.26 -15.42 11.12
N SER A 83 6.72 -14.30 11.67
CA SER A 83 6.98 -14.19 13.10
C SER A 83 5.66 -13.81 13.79
N PRO A 84 4.97 -14.73 14.48
CA PRO A 84 3.72 -14.42 15.14
C PRO A 84 3.94 -13.34 16.19
N ASP A 85 3.08 -12.32 16.21
CA ASP A 85 3.10 -11.30 17.25
C ASP A 85 1.90 -11.48 18.19
N CYS A 86 2.23 -12.07 19.34
CA CYS A 86 1.32 -12.28 20.46
C CYS A 86 1.68 -11.42 21.65
N SER A 87 2.50 -10.39 21.44
CA SER A 87 2.82 -9.44 22.49
C SER A 87 1.53 -8.82 23.00
N GLU A 88 1.33 -8.88 24.32
CA GLU A 88 0.16 -8.32 25.01
C GLU A 88 -1.20 -8.97 24.66
N LYS A 89 -1.19 -10.14 23.98
CA LYS A 89 -2.41 -10.89 23.65
C LYS A 89 -2.45 -12.25 24.37
N ASP A 90 -3.59 -12.55 24.98
CA ASP A 90 -3.90 -13.87 25.53
C ASP A 90 -4.63 -14.77 24.50
N CYS A 91 -5.25 -14.17 23.49
CA CYS A 91 -6.06 -14.85 22.49
C CYS A 91 -6.19 -14.03 21.21
N GLY A 92 -6.70 -14.65 20.14
CA GLY A 92 -6.94 -13.98 18.85
C GLY A 92 -5.82 -14.18 17.84
N ASP A 93 -5.88 -13.48 16.72
CA ASP A 93 -4.95 -13.66 15.60
C ASP A 93 -3.53 -13.18 15.93
N ASP A 94 -2.53 -13.94 15.47
CA ASP A 94 -1.10 -13.67 15.66
C ASP A 94 -0.46 -12.84 14.52
N GLY A 95 -1.26 -12.41 13.54
CA GLY A 95 -0.81 -11.69 12.35
C GLY A 95 -0.18 -12.58 11.26
N CYS A 96 -0.11 -13.89 11.49
CA CYS A 96 0.56 -14.89 10.68
C CYS A 96 -0.36 -16.05 10.27
N ALA A 97 -1.67 -15.78 10.20
CA ALA A 97 -2.73 -16.77 9.99
C ALA A 97 -2.80 -17.87 11.07
N GLY A 98 -2.08 -17.72 12.19
CA GLY A 98 -2.21 -18.51 13.40
C GLY A 98 -2.95 -17.74 14.50
N SER A 99 -2.88 -18.23 15.73
CA SER A 99 -3.52 -17.60 16.88
C SER A 99 -2.65 -17.63 18.14
N CYS A 100 -2.74 -16.57 18.93
CA CYS A 100 -1.96 -16.36 20.15
C CYS A 100 -2.41 -17.18 21.35
N GLY A 101 -3.58 -17.83 21.25
CA GLY A 101 -4.17 -18.61 22.33
C GLY A 101 -5.68 -18.65 22.24
N THR A 102 -6.30 -19.33 23.20
CA THR A 102 -7.75 -19.40 23.37
C THR A 102 -8.12 -19.21 24.84
N CYS A 103 -9.21 -18.49 25.09
CA CYS A 103 -9.72 -18.30 26.44
C CYS A 103 -10.36 -19.59 26.95
N THR A 104 -9.93 -20.07 28.12
CA THR A 104 -10.40 -21.35 28.69
C THR A 104 -11.47 -21.18 29.77
N GLY A 105 -11.69 -19.95 30.27
CA GLY A 105 -12.75 -19.66 31.22
C GLY A 105 -14.13 -19.84 30.60
N SER A 106 -15.05 -20.48 31.33
CA SER A 106 -16.40 -20.79 30.85
C SER A 106 -17.28 -19.57 30.51
N GLN A 107 -16.88 -18.37 30.96
CA GLN A 107 -17.51 -17.09 30.60
C GLN A 107 -16.51 -16.09 30.00
N GLN A 108 -15.33 -16.54 29.54
CA GLN A 108 -14.35 -15.64 28.93
C GLN A 108 -14.56 -15.54 27.42
N LEU A 109 -14.50 -14.32 26.91
CA LEU A 109 -14.49 -14.01 25.49
C LEU A 109 -13.17 -13.35 25.12
N CYS A 110 -12.71 -13.64 23.91
CA CYS A 110 -11.57 -12.93 23.36
C CYS A 110 -12.04 -11.56 22.85
N LEU A 111 -11.65 -10.49 23.54
CA LEU A 111 -12.00 -9.12 23.19
C LEU A 111 -10.72 -8.29 23.16
N ASP A 112 -10.44 -7.66 22.02
CA ASP A 112 -9.21 -6.87 21.80
C ASP A 112 -7.90 -7.62 22.13
N GLY A 113 -7.89 -8.93 21.89
CA GLY A 113 -6.73 -9.79 22.15
C GLY A 113 -6.58 -10.26 23.60
N LEU A 114 -7.48 -9.84 24.49
CA LEU A 114 -7.48 -10.19 25.92
C LEU A 114 -8.68 -11.07 26.28
N CYS A 115 -8.47 -11.98 27.23
CA CYS A 115 -9.55 -12.82 27.74
C CYS A 115 -10.33 -12.07 28.83
N THR A 116 -11.47 -11.49 28.46
CA THR A 116 -12.36 -10.77 29.40
C THR A 116 -13.57 -11.62 29.79
N CYS A 117 -14.06 -11.46 31.02
CA CYS A 117 -15.32 -12.06 31.43
C CYS A 117 -16.48 -11.38 30.71
N GLN A 118 -17.37 -12.17 30.11
CA GLN A 118 -18.63 -11.70 29.58
C GLN A 118 -19.49 -11.18 30.74
N PRO A 119 -19.92 -9.89 30.73
CA PRO A 119 -20.89 -9.43 31.71
C PRO A 119 -22.20 -10.17 31.49
N ASP A 120 -22.81 -10.65 32.57
CA ASP A 120 -24.15 -11.22 32.54
C ASP A 120 -25.13 -10.11 32.12
N CYS A 121 -25.57 -10.14 30.86
CA CYS A 121 -26.64 -9.29 30.36
C CYS A 121 -27.99 -9.79 30.93
N ALA A 122 -28.18 -9.62 32.24
CA ALA A 122 -29.49 -9.78 32.87
C ALA A 122 -30.33 -8.55 32.52
N GLY A 123 -31.15 -8.69 31.47
CA GLY A 123 -32.15 -7.70 31.05
C GLY A 123 -33.29 -7.54 32.04
#